data_AF-A0A6J4Y3D5-F1
#
_entry.id   AF-A0A6J4Y3D5-F1
#
_cell.length_a   1.000
_cell.length_b   1.000
_cell.length_c   1.000
_cell.angle_alpha   90.00
_cell.angle_beta   90.00
_cell.angle_gamma   90.00
#
_symmetry.space_group_name_H-M   'P 1'
#
loop_
_entity.id
_entity.type
_entity.pdbx_description
1 polymer ?
#
loop_
_entity_poly.entity_id
_entity_poly.type
_entity_poly.pdbx_seq_one_letter_code
_entity_poly.pdbx_strand_id
1 'polypeptide(L)'
;MRRLYIKNCLQNELKEADCPEQIPFIIVIMHDDDGKLKRALAEYWILNNDLTDEEESKYSNFIKDYMSQLDDEFRTIAEKMIQDRLYIYPEAFKIEPVRLKKMADNLFQETYPKIIPFPFDGFSTSRGNAAKNCREITVELFKGTLDYDGWISTCETQLKNRTTTLLDASWGALGDDGKIVWTPRHSGVKEIITLLDQKLQNDGTISAGEIFASLIEPPYGFNIASAGLMMGVFIAPRKDSSVLIYKGKELSGPIWASKAFSGNFLNIDVLNETLLRHISDSESSQWVELLGKWDSEPTHSGRVNYRVDA
;
A
#
# COMPACT_ATOMS: atom_id res chain seq x y z
N MET A 1 32.57 15.19 -14.26
CA MET A 1 33.14 15.79 -13.03
C MET A 1 32.05 16.24 -12.04
N ARG A 2 31.10 17.11 -12.43
CA ARG A 2 30.02 17.60 -11.52
C ARG A 2 29.06 16.52 -11.00
N ARG A 3 28.65 15.54 -11.83
CA ARG A 3 27.77 14.44 -11.40
C ARG A 3 28.37 13.59 -10.27
N LEU A 4 29.66 13.25 -10.38
CA LEU A 4 30.37 12.47 -9.36
C LEU A 4 30.50 13.27 -8.06
N TYR A 5 30.75 14.58 -8.15
CA TYR A 5 30.77 15.47 -7.00
C TYR A 5 29.43 15.50 -6.26
N ILE A 6 28.30 15.70 -6.97
CA ILE A 6 26.97 15.73 -6.35
C ILE A 6 26.63 14.36 -5.73
N LYS A 7 26.97 13.26 -6.41
CA LYS A 7 26.79 11.90 -5.86
C LYS A 7 27.57 11.73 -4.54
N ASN A 8 28.83 12.15 -4.51
CA ASN A 8 29.67 12.04 -3.32
C ASN A 8 29.18 12.94 -2.17
N CYS A 9 28.76 14.18 -2.46
CA CYS A 9 28.16 15.06 -1.46
C CYS A 9 26.93 14.42 -0.84
N LEU A 10 26.00 13.92 -1.66
CA LEU A 10 24.79 13.27 -1.15
C LEU A 10 25.10 12.05 -0.29
N GLN A 11 26.07 11.22 -0.70
CA GLN A 11 26.49 10.06 0.09
C GLN A 11 27.07 10.46 1.45
N ASN A 12 27.82 11.57 1.51
CA ASN A 12 28.35 12.07 2.77
C ASN A 12 27.22 12.59 3.67
N GLU A 13 26.28 13.36 3.13
CA GLU A 13 25.12 13.87 3.88
C GLU A 13 24.25 12.73 4.43
N LEU A 14 23.99 11.68 3.64
CA LEU A 14 23.25 10.51 4.12
C LEU A 14 23.96 9.79 5.27
N LYS A 15 25.31 9.70 5.22
CA LYS A 15 26.10 9.13 6.31
C LYS A 15 26.08 10.02 7.56
N GLU A 16 26.16 11.34 7.39
CA GLU A 16 26.09 12.30 8.50
C GLU A 16 24.71 12.30 9.16
N ALA A 17 23.65 12.11 8.39
CA ALA A 17 22.27 12.04 8.87
C ALA A 17 21.86 10.69 9.49
N ASP A 18 22.79 9.73 9.62
CA ASP A 18 22.54 8.36 10.10
C ASP A 18 21.36 7.68 9.36
N CYS A 19 21.24 7.97 8.06
CA CYS A 19 20.20 7.39 7.23
C CYS A 19 20.53 5.93 6.91
N PRO A 20 19.54 5.01 6.96
CA PRO A 20 19.73 3.64 6.49
C PRO A 20 20.30 3.60 5.08
N GLU A 21 21.23 2.69 4.81
CA GLU A 21 21.90 2.60 3.48
C GLU A 21 20.91 2.30 2.33
N GLN A 22 19.71 1.80 2.65
CA GLN A 22 18.67 1.36 1.71
C GLN A 22 17.45 2.29 1.67
N ILE A 23 17.60 3.61 1.82
CA ILE A 23 16.47 4.54 1.60
C ILE A 23 16.17 4.67 0.09
N PRO A 24 14.97 4.30 -0.39
CA PRO A 24 14.67 4.30 -1.81
C PRO A 24 14.28 5.69 -2.33
N PHE A 25 15.25 6.49 -2.74
CA PHE A 25 14.99 7.75 -3.46
C PHE A 25 15.74 7.82 -4.79
N ILE A 26 15.22 8.67 -5.68
CA ILE A 26 15.85 9.02 -6.96
C ILE A 26 15.86 10.53 -7.08
N ILE A 27 17.04 11.12 -7.23
CA ILE A 27 17.20 12.53 -7.61
C ILE A 27 17.46 12.57 -9.10
N VAL A 28 16.63 13.32 -9.82
CA VAL A 28 16.81 13.58 -11.26
C VAL A 28 17.47 14.93 -11.44
N ILE A 29 18.65 14.94 -12.06
CA ILE A 29 19.36 16.17 -12.38
C ILE A 29 18.85 16.68 -13.74
N MET A 30 18.28 17.88 -13.74
CA MET A 30 17.90 18.60 -14.95
C MET A 30 19.01 19.60 -15.29
N HIS A 31 19.71 19.38 -16.40
CA HIS A 31 20.83 20.23 -16.82
C HIS A 31 20.40 21.16 -17.93
N ASP A 32 20.28 22.46 -17.63
CA ASP A 32 19.84 23.49 -18.58
C ASP A 32 20.99 24.05 -19.41
N ASP A 33 21.54 23.20 -20.28
CA ASP A 33 22.69 23.57 -21.13
C ASP A 33 22.38 24.68 -22.14
N ASP A 34 21.14 24.75 -22.63
CA ASP A 34 20.72 25.72 -23.65
C ASP A 34 19.97 26.93 -23.07
N GLY A 35 19.82 27.01 -21.74
CA GLY A 35 19.19 28.13 -21.04
C GLY A 35 17.67 28.21 -21.22
N LYS A 36 17.04 27.21 -21.82
CA LYS A 36 15.60 27.22 -22.11
C LYS A 36 14.77 27.10 -20.85
N LEU A 37 15.17 26.24 -19.92
CA LEU A 37 14.46 26.10 -18.65
C LEU A 37 14.51 27.41 -17.86
N LYS A 38 15.70 28.03 -17.77
CA LYS A 38 15.89 29.33 -17.14
C LYS A 38 15.00 30.40 -17.78
N ARG A 39 14.94 30.45 -19.10
CA ARG A 39 14.12 31.42 -19.83
C ARG A 39 12.63 31.23 -19.52
N ALA A 40 12.12 30.01 -19.67
CA ALA A 40 10.73 29.71 -19.37
C ALA A 40 10.37 30.06 -17.91
N LEU A 41 11.24 29.73 -16.95
CA LEU A 41 11.08 30.10 -15.52
C LEU A 41 11.02 31.61 -15.31
N ALA A 42 11.89 32.37 -15.98
CA ALA A 42 11.88 33.83 -15.88
C ALA A 42 10.59 34.43 -16.44
N GLU A 43 10.12 33.95 -17.59
CA GLU A 43 8.86 34.39 -18.20
C GLU A 43 7.65 34.05 -17.32
N TYR A 44 7.60 32.83 -16.78
CA TYR A 44 6.56 32.42 -15.83
C TYR A 44 6.55 33.28 -14.56
N TRP A 45 7.72 33.59 -14.01
CA TRP A 45 7.83 34.40 -12.82
C TRP A 45 7.31 35.83 -13.04
N ILE A 46 7.68 36.45 -14.17
CA ILE A 46 7.22 37.80 -14.53
C ILE A 46 5.69 37.84 -14.61
N LEU A 47 5.08 36.86 -15.28
CA LEU A 47 3.62 36.83 -15.48
C LEU A 47 2.83 36.62 -14.17
N ASN A 48 3.45 36.04 -13.15
CA ASN A 48 2.80 35.80 -11.86
C ASN A 48 3.11 36.84 -10.78
N ASN A 49 4.18 37.63 -10.93
CA ASN A 49 4.68 38.47 -9.84
C ASN A 49 4.94 39.94 -10.23
N ASP A 50 5.15 40.23 -11.52
CA ASP A 50 5.60 41.55 -11.97
C ASP A 50 4.55 42.27 -12.85
N LEU A 51 3.31 41.78 -12.90
CA LEU A 51 2.20 42.45 -13.59
C LEU A 51 1.42 43.36 -12.64
N THR A 52 1.03 44.53 -13.13
CA THR A 52 0.09 45.42 -12.42
C THR A 52 -1.35 44.97 -12.62
N ASP A 53 -2.25 45.32 -11.69
CA ASP A 53 -3.69 45.01 -11.78
C ASP A 53 -4.34 45.50 -13.09
N GLU A 54 -3.86 46.64 -13.62
CA GLU A 54 -4.33 47.19 -14.90
C GLU A 54 -3.88 46.34 -16.10
N GLU A 55 -2.63 45.86 -16.10
CA GLU A 55 -2.09 44.99 -17.15
C GLU A 55 -2.74 43.62 -17.12
N GLU A 56 -2.94 43.05 -15.93
CA GLU A 56 -3.59 41.76 -15.75
C GLU A 56 -5.03 41.79 -16.27
N SER A 57 -5.78 42.85 -15.95
CA SER A 57 -7.15 43.04 -16.43
C SER A 57 -7.20 43.21 -17.95
N LYS A 58 -6.32 44.05 -18.51
CA LYS A 58 -6.29 44.39 -19.94
C LYS A 58 -5.85 43.22 -20.83
N TYR A 59 -4.95 42.37 -20.35
CA TYR A 59 -4.35 41.28 -21.13
C TYR A 59 -4.72 39.88 -20.61
N SER A 60 -5.71 39.76 -19.72
CA SER A 60 -6.07 38.50 -19.03
C SER A 60 -6.17 37.26 -19.93
N ASN A 61 -6.81 37.34 -21.09
CA ASN A 61 -6.91 36.20 -22.01
C ASN A 61 -5.55 35.83 -22.61
N PHE A 62 -4.73 36.82 -23.00
CA PHE A 62 -3.41 36.58 -23.55
C PHE A 62 -2.45 35.99 -22.51
N ILE A 63 -2.51 36.48 -21.27
CA ILE A 63 -1.73 35.95 -20.14
C ILE A 63 -2.11 34.49 -19.89
N LYS A 64 -3.41 34.18 -19.83
CA LYS A 64 -3.89 32.80 -19.63
C LYS A 64 -3.42 31.86 -20.74
N ASP A 65 -3.57 32.28 -22.00
CA ASP A 65 -3.15 31.47 -23.15
C ASP A 65 -1.63 31.25 -23.14
N TYR A 66 -0.85 32.29 -22.84
CA TYR A 66 0.61 32.20 -22.78
C TYR A 66 1.10 31.38 -21.58
N MET A 67 0.46 31.48 -20.42
CA MET A 67 0.76 30.61 -19.26
C MET A 67 0.52 29.14 -19.60
N SER A 68 -0.56 28.82 -20.30
CA SER A 68 -0.82 27.45 -20.77
C SER A 68 0.28 26.97 -21.73
N GLN A 69 0.76 27.84 -22.63
CA GLN A 69 1.86 27.51 -23.53
C GLN A 69 3.18 27.30 -22.77
N LEU A 70 3.46 28.13 -21.77
CA LEU A 70 4.63 27.98 -20.90
C LEU A 70 4.57 26.66 -20.12
N ASP A 71 3.40 26.25 -19.61
CA ASP A 71 3.24 24.96 -18.92
C ASP A 71 3.54 23.78 -19.86
N ASP A 72 3.07 23.81 -21.10
CA ASP A 72 3.38 22.79 -22.11
C ASP A 72 4.87 22.80 -22.48
N GLU A 73 5.49 23.98 -22.59
CA GLU A 73 6.92 24.14 -22.83
C GLU A 73 7.75 23.59 -21.67
N PHE A 74 7.42 23.91 -20.42
CA PHE A 74 8.06 23.35 -19.23
C PHE A 74 8.01 21.83 -19.22
N ARG A 75 6.82 21.27 -19.50
CA ARG A 75 6.63 19.83 -19.54
C ARG A 75 7.53 19.19 -20.60
N THR A 76 7.60 19.80 -21.78
CA THR A 76 8.45 19.33 -22.88
C THR A 76 9.95 19.42 -22.55
N ILE A 77 10.39 20.53 -21.97
CA ILE A 77 11.79 20.72 -21.55
C ILE A 77 12.16 19.70 -20.47
N ALA A 78 11.33 19.55 -19.44
CA ALA A 78 11.54 18.60 -18.35
C ALA A 78 11.57 17.16 -18.85
N GLU A 79 10.62 16.75 -19.70
CA GLU A 79 10.59 15.42 -20.30
C GLU A 79 11.86 15.12 -21.09
N LYS A 80 12.38 16.10 -21.83
CA LYS A 80 13.65 15.96 -22.56
C LYS A 80 14.84 15.81 -21.60
N MET A 81 14.93 16.64 -20.56
CA MET A 81 16.01 16.55 -19.57
C MET A 81 15.97 15.22 -18.77
N ILE A 82 14.79 14.70 -18.47
CA ILE A 82 14.62 13.39 -17.82
C ILE A 82 15.14 12.25 -18.71
N GLN A 83 15.07 12.40 -20.04
CA GLN A 83 15.59 11.41 -21.00
C GLN A 83 17.11 11.31 -21.01
N ASP A 84 17.83 12.31 -20.49
CA ASP A 84 19.29 12.27 -20.32
C ASP A 84 19.72 11.31 -19.20
N ARG A 85 18.77 10.82 -18.39
CA ARG A 85 18.97 9.80 -17.34
C ARG A 85 20.07 10.17 -16.34
N LEU A 86 20.17 11.44 -16.02
CA LEU A 86 21.11 11.95 -15.03
C LEU A 86 20.53 11.72 -13.63
N TYR A 87 20.56 10.47 -13.19
CA TYR A 87 20.03 10.06 -11.88
C TYR A 87 21.13 9.95 -10.83
N ILE A 88 20.76 10.30 -9.60
CA ILE A 88 21.49 10.00 -8.37
C ILE A 88 20.56 9.20 -7.45
N TYR A 89 21.07 8.10 -6.92
CA TYR A 89 20.38 7.18 -6.02
C TYR A 89 21.43 6.50 -5.12
N PRO A 90 21.04 5.93 -3.97
CA PRO A 90 22.00 5.29 -3.07
C PRO A 90 22.74 4.13 -3.73
N GLU A 91 24.01 3.97 -3.37
CA GLU A 91 24.90 2.96 -3.94
C GLU A 91 24.55 1.52 -3.51
N ALA A 92 23.78 1.38 -2.43
CA ALA A 92 23.24 0.09 -2.02
C ALA A 92 22.35 -0.55 -3.10
N PHE A 93 21.70 0.26 -3.95
CA PHE A 93 20.85 -0.22 -5.03
C PHE A 93 21.66 -0.48 -6.30
N LYS A 94 21.63 -1.72 -6.79
CA LYS A 94 22.43 -2.17 -7.94
C LYS A 94 21.64 -2.05 -9.24
N ILE A 95 21.17 -0.85 -9.52
CA ILE A 95 20.26 -0.58 -10.63
C ILE A 95 20.98 0.15 -11.77
N GLU A 96 20.81 -0.35 -13.00
CA GLU A 96 21.29 0.29 -14.22
C GLU A 96 20.42 1.52 -14.60
N PRO A 97 21.00 2.60 -15.15
CA PRO A 97 20.25 3.79 -15.56
C PRO A 97 19.36 3.52 -16.79
N VAL A 98 18.12 3.12 -16.51
CA VAL A 98 17.04 2.90 -17.46
C VAL A 98 16.11 4.13 -17.55
N ARG A 99 14.97 4.05 -18.24
CA ARG A 99 13.97 5.13 -18.19
C ARG A 99 13.44 5.29 -16.76
N LEU A 100 13.18 6.53 -16.32
CA LEU A 100 12.78 6.87 -14.95
C LEU A 100 11.69 5.94 -14.37
N LYS A 101 10.63 5.64 -15.13
CA LYS A 101 9.58 4.71 -14.68
C LYS A 101 10.14 3.34 -14.31
N LYS A 102 10.92 2.73 -15.20
CA LYS A 102 11.57 1.43 -14.96
C LYS A 102 12.61 1.52 -13.83
N MET A 103 13.27 2.67 -13.68
CA MET A 103 14.21 2.90 -12.58
C MET A 103 13.47 2.89 -11.23
N ALA A 104 12.33 3.58 -11.14
CA ALA A 104 11.49 3.58 -9.96
C ALA A 104 10.90 2.19 -9.68
N ASP A 105 10.46 1.46 -10.71
CA ASP A 105 9.95 0.08 -10.56
C ASP A 105 11.05 -0.86 -10.02
N ASN A 106 12.27 -0.77 -10.54
CA ASN A 106 13.41 -1.56 -10.06
C ASN A 106 13.76 -1.21 -8.60
N LEU A 107 13.76 0.09 -8.26
CA LEU A 107 14.02 0.56 -6.90
C LEU A 107 12.97 0.04 -5.93
N PHE A 108 11.70 0.08 -6.33
CA PHE A 108 10.60 -0.48 -5.56
C PHE A 108 10.77 -1.98 -5.33
N GLN A 109 11.14 -2.74 -6.36
CA GLN A 109 11.37 -4.20 -6.24
C GLN A 109 12.57 -4.56 -5.35
N GLU A 110 13.67 -3.81 -5.41
CA GLU A 110 14.82 -4.04 -4.53
C GLU A 110 14.49 -3.67 -3.07
N THR A 111 13.64 -2.66 -2.85
CA THR A 111 13.21 -2.25 -1.50
C THR A 111 12.22 -3.23 -0.88
N TYR A 112 11.28 -3.74 -1.69
CA TYR A 112 10.18 -4.58 -1.23
C TYR A 112 10.26 -5.96 -1.93
N PRO A 113 11.14 -6.87 -1.47
CA PRO A 113 11.33 -8.15 -2.14
C PRO A 113 10.15 -9.13 -1.99
N LYS A 114 9.17 -8.85 -1.13
CA LYS A 114 7.99 -9.70 -0.86
C LYS A 114 6.66 -9.02 -1.20
N ILE A 115 6.61 -8.27 -2.31
CA ILE A 115 5.38 -7.61 -2.77
C ILE A 115 4.24 -8.62 -2.91
N ILE A 116 3.09 -8.28 -2.34
CA ILE A 116 1.85 -9.03 -2.53
C ILE A 116 1.03 -8.40 -3.66
N PRO A 117 0.50 -9.19 -4.61
CA PRO A 117 -0.32 -8.64 -5.69
C PRO A 117 -1.54 -7.89 -5.15
N PHE A 118 -1.79 -6.69 -5.66
CA PHE A 118 -2.92 -5.87 -5.27
C PHE A 118 -3.65 -5.36 -6.53
N PRO A 119 -4.62 -6.15 -7.06
CA PRO A 119 -5.27 -5.88 -8.34
C PRO A 119 -6.37 -4.80 -8.23
N PHE A 120 -6.01 -3.63 -7.72
CA PHE A 120 -6.87 -2.45 -7.68
C PHE A 120 -6.33 -1.35 -8.59
N ASP A 121 -7.22 -0.78 -9.39
CA ASP A 121 -6.98 0.39 -10.22
C ASP A 121 -7.82 1.59 -9.76
N GLY A 122 -7.46 2.79 -10.23
CA GLY A 122 -8.22 4.02 -9.96
C GLY A 122 -7.87 4.71 -8.64
N PHE A 123 -6.67 4.50 -8.09
CA PHE A 123 -6.13 5.32 -7.01
C PHE A 123 -5.57 6.68 -7.49
N SER A 124 -5.22 6.78 -8.77
CA SER A 124 -4.62 7.99 -9.37
C SER A 124 -5.65 9.04 -9.80
N THR A 125 -6.95 8.76 -9.71
CA THR A 125 -8.01 9.66 -10.19
C THR A 125 -8.84 10.18 -9.03
N SER A 126 -9.11 11.49 -9.02
CA SER A 126 -9.93 12.15 -7.99
C SER A 126 -11.39 11.65 -7.94
N ARG A 127 -11.87 11.03 -9.03
CA ARG A 127 -13.19 10.39 -9.13
C ARG A 127 -13.13 8.86 -9.00
N GLY A 128 -11.98 8.30 -8.65
CA GLY A 128 -11.79 6.85 -8.58
C GLY A 128 -12.47 6.22 -7.36
N ASN A 129 -13.10 5.06 -7.55
CA ASN A 129 -13.77 4.31 -6.48
C ASN A 129 -12.83 3.36 -5.71
N ALA A 130 -11.53 3.32 -6.04
CA ALA A 130 -10.58 2.34 -5.49
C ALA A 130 -10.50 2.36 -3.96
N ALA A 131 -10.25 3.54 -3.40
CA ALA A 131 -10.14 3.73 -1.95
C ALA A 131 -11.48 3.44 -1.24
N LYS A 132 -12.60 3.87 -1.84
CA LYS A 132 -13.95 3.62 -1.31
C LYS A 132 -14.25 2.12 -1.28
N ASN A 133 -14.03 1.40 -2.37
CA ASN A 133 -14.27 -0.05 -2.42
C ASN A 133 -13.34 -0.81 -1.48
N CYS A 134 -12.06 -0.42 -1.37
CA CYS A 134 -11.15 -1.02 -0.39
C CYS A 134 -11.68 -0.85 1.03
N ARG A 135 -12.16 0.35 1.37
CA ARG A 135 -12.80 0.60 2.67
C ARG A 135 -14.02 -0.28 2.89
N GLU A 136 -14.93 -0.35 1.92
CA GLU A 136 -16.15 -1.15 2.02
C GLU A 136 -15.82 -2.62 2.30
N ILE A 137 -14.91 -3.21 1.52
CA ILE A 137 -14.45 -4.59 1.73
C ILE A 137 -13.80 -4.73 3.10
N THR A 138 -12.88 -3.82 3.47
CA THR A 138 -12.16 -3.88 4.75
C THR A 138 -13.13 -3.82 5.92
N VAL A 139 -14.12 -2.92 5.90
CA VAL A 139 -15.14 -2.79 6.94
C VAL A 139 -15.92 -4.10 7.11
N GLU A 140 -16.32 -4.75 6.01
CA GLU A 140 -17.06 -6.02 6.06
C GLU A 140 -16.20 -7.20 6.54
N LEU A 141 -14.89 -7.19 6.24
CA LEU A 141 -13.94 -8.13 6.85
C LEU A 141 -13.89 -7.95 8.37
N PHE A 142 -13.73 -6.72 8.86
CA PHE A 142 -13.70 -6.44 10.30
C PHE A 142 -15.02 -6.76 11.00
N LYS A 143 -16.17 -6.60 10.32
CA LYS A 143 -17.46 -7.04 10.86
C LYS A 143 -17.59 -8.56 10.97
N GLY A 144 -16.77 -9.32 10.24
CA GLY A 144 -16.85 -10.78 10.17
C GLY A 144 -18.10 -11.28 9.43
N THR A 145 -18.65 -10.44 8.54
CA THR A 145 -19.86 -10.67 7.73
C THR A 145 -19.58 -10.82 6.25
N LEU A 146 -18.33 -10.65 5.81
CA LEU A 146 -17.96 -10.83 4.42
C LEU A 146 -17.93 -12.32 4.07
N ASP A 147 -18.89 -12.74 3.26
CA ASP A 147 -18.96 -14.04 2.61
C ASP A 147 -19.55 -13.91 1.19
N TYR A 148 -19.34 -14.93 0.36
CA TYR A 148 -19.73 -14.90 -1.04
C TYR A 148 -21.24 -14.80 -1.23
N ASP A 149 -22.00 -15.67 -0.58
CA ASP A 149 -23.44 -15.82 -0.80
C ASP A 149 -24.24 -14.66 -0.20
N GLY A 150 -23.82 -14.12 0.95
CA GLY A 150 -24.48 -13.04 1.66
C GLY A 150 -24.11 -11.65 1.14
N TRP A 151 -22.81 -11.30 1.18
CA TRP A 151 -22.38 -9.93 0.91
C TRP A 151 -21.84 -9.72 -0.50
N ILE A 152 -20.93 -10.58 -0.97
CA ILE A 152 -20.27 -10.37 -2.28
C ILE A 152 -21.28 -10.50 -3.43
N SER A 153 -22.19 -11.47 -3.36
CA SER A 153 -23.18 -11.74 -4.41
C SER A 153 -24.15 -10.58 -4.63
N THR A 154 -24.43 -9.79 -3.58
CA THR A 154 -25.40 -8.70 -3.54
C THR A 154 -24.79 -7.33 -3.87
N CYS A 155 -23.46 -7.24 -3.89
CA CYS A 155 -22.74 -6.03 -4.29
C CYS A 155 -22.98 -5.68 -5.77
N GLU A 156 -22.88 -4.39 -6.08
CA GLU A 156 -22.82 -3.91 -7.47
C GLU A 156 -21.67 -4.59 -8.23
N THR A 157 -21.85 -4.82 -9.53
CA THR A 157 -20.92 -5.57 -10.39
C THR A 157 -19.46 -5.13 -10.24
N GLN A 158 -19.19 -3.82 -10.14
CA GLN A 158 -17.83 -3.31 -9.97
C GLN A 158 -17.20 -3.76 -8.65
N LEU A 159 -17.91 -3.58 -7.53
CA LEU A 159 -17.42 -3.96 -6.20
C LEU A 159 -17.30 -5.48 -6.10
N LYS A 160 -18.30 -6.22 -6.58
CA LYS A 160 -18.28 -7.69 -6.65
C LYS A 160 -17.04 -8.20 -7.37
N ASN A 161 -16.78 -7.72 -8.59
CA ASN A 161 -15.63 -8.16 -9.39
C ASN A 161 -14.30 -7.80 -8.73
N ARG A 162 -14.19 -6.63 -8.09
CA ARG A 162 -12.99 -6.23 -7.36
C ARG A 162 -12.74 -7.13 -6.15
N THR A 163 -13.80 -7.43 -5.38
CA THR A 163 -13.71 -8.31 -4.22
C THR A 163 -13.31 -9.74 -4.62
N THR A 164 -13.94 -10.31 -5.65
CA THR A 164 -13.59 -11.67 -6.12
C THR A 164 -12.20 -11.72 -6.72
N THR A 165 -11.80 -10.72 -7.52
CA THR A 165 -10.45 -10.66 -8.09
C THR A 165 -9.38 -10.58 -7.01
N LEU A 166 -9.60 -9.78 -5.96
CA LEU A 166 -8.67 -9.67 -4.85
C LEU A 166 -8.66 -10.92 -3.97
N LEU A 167 -9.80 -11.27 -3.38
CA LEU A 167 -9.88 -12.25 -2.30
C LEU A 167 -9.90 -13.69 -2.81
N ASP A 168 -10.47 -13.98 -3.96
CA ASP A 168 -10.45 -15.33 -4.54
C ASP A 168 -9.26 -15.50 -5.48
N ALA A 169 -9.24 -14.78 -6.60
CA ALA A 169 -8.27 -15.03 -7.67
C ALA A 169 -6.82 -14.65 -7.32
N SER A 170 -6.61 -13.59 -6.52
CA SER A 170 -5.28 -13.06 -6.24
C SER A 170 -4.71 -13.55 -4.90
N TRP A 171 -5.43 -13.34 -3.80
CA TRP A 171 -4.95 -13.71 -2.46
C TRP A 171 -5.36 -15.13 -2.07
N GLY A 172 -6.39 -15.69 -2.69
CA GLY A 172 -6.93 -17.01 -2.34
C GLY A 172 -7.41 -17.09 -0.89
N ALA A 173 -7.94 -15.99 -0.38
CA ALA A 173 -8.51 -15.80 0.95
C ALA A 173 -10.00 -16.16 1.04
N LEU A 174 -10.69 -16.41 -0.08
CA LEU A 174 -12.03 -17.00 -0.09
C LEU A 174 -11.94 -18.52 -0.26
N GLY A 175 -12.66 -19.24 0.61
CA GLY A 175 -12.80 -20.70 0.57
C GLY A 175 -13.94 -21.14 -0.36
N ASP A 176 -14.03 -22.45 -0.58
CA ASP A 176 -15.07 -23.05 -1.42
C ASP A 176 -16.48 -22.87 -0.83
N ASP A 177 -16.59 -22.66 0.49
CA ASP A 177 -17.83 -22.30 1.19
C ASP A 177 -18.19 -20.82 1.12
N GLY A 178 -17.40 -20.04 0.38
CA GLY A 178 -17.57 -18.60 0.20
C GLY A 178 -17.12 -17.74 1.38
N LYS A 179 -16.57 -18.33 2.46
CA LYS A 179 -16.10 -17.56 3.63
C LYS A 179 -14.62 -17.24 3.53
N ILE A 180 -14.18 -16.31 4.38
CA ILE A 180 -12.75 -16.00 4.51
C ILE A 180 -12.05 -17.13 5.25
N VAL A 181 -11.00 -17.67 4.64
CA VAL A 181 -10.24 -18.80 5.18
C VAL A 181 -9.16 -18.34 6.15
N TRP A 182 -8.83 -19.22 7.09
CA TRP A 182 -7.71 -19.04 8.01
C TRP A 182 -6.36 -19.03 7.30
N THR A 183 -6.22 -19.85 6.25
CA THR A 183 -4.97 -20.05 5.51
C THR A 183 -5.19 -19.79 4.01
N PRO A 184 -4.87 -18.59 3.51
CA PRO A 184 -5.04 -18.27 2.09
C PRO A 184 -4.10 -19.07 1.18
N ARG A 185 -4.50 -19.23 -0.09
CA ARG A 185 -3.72 -19.99 -1.10
C ARG A 185 -2.47 -19.26 -1.59
N HIS A 186 -2.45 -17.92 -1.61
CA HIS A 186 -1.27 -17.17 -2.04
C HIS A 186 -0.15 -17.27 -0.99
N SER A 187 1.03 -17.76 -1.39
CA SER A 187 2.14 -18.06 -0.48
C SER A 187 2.60 -16.88 0.37
N GLY A 188 2.74 -15.69 -0.23
CA GLY A 188 3.13 -14.49 0.52
C GLY A 188 2.06 -13.98 1.48
N VAL A 189 0.77 -14.22 1.20
CA VAL A 189 -0.33 -13.85 2.10
C VAL A 189 -0.36 -14.83 3.28
N LYS A 190 -0.21 -16.13 2.97
CA LYS A 190 -0.08 -17.20 3.95
C LYS A 190 1.10 -16.97 4.89
N GLU A 191 2.25 -16.54 4.37
CA GLU A 191 3.44 -16.21 5.16
C GLU A 191 3.15 -15.11 6.18
N ILE A 192 2.55 -14.00 5.74
CA ILE A 192 2.16 -12.88 6.62
C ILE A 192 1.22 -13.38 7.72
N ILE A 193 0.15 -14.08 7.35
CA ILE A 193 -0.84 -14.58 8.32
C ILE A 193 -0.20 -15.53 9.34
N THR A 194 0.66 -16.43 8.88
CA THR A 194 1.37 -17.38 9.76
C THR A 194 2.26 -16.64 10.75
N LEU A 195 2.96 -15.59 10.32
CA LEU A 195 3.79 -14.76 11.19
C LEU A 195 2.96 -14.02 12.24
N LEU A 196 1.81 -13.47 11.83
CA LEU A 196 0.91 -12.78 12.75
C LEU A 196 0.26 -13.75 13.75
N ASP A 197 -0.09 -14.97 13.33
CA ASP A 197 -0.58 -16.02 14.23
C ASP A 197 0.46 -16.40 15.27
N GLN A 198 1.69 -16.67 14.84
CA GLN A 198 2.79 -17.01 15.76
C GLN A 198 3.02 -15.90 16.78
N LYS A 199 3.02 -14.63 16.34
CA LYS A 199 3.17 -13.49 17.23
C LYS A 199 2.00 -13.38 18.21
N LEU A 200 0.76 -13.51 17.73
CA LEU A 200 -0.43 -13.45 18.58
C LEU A 200 -0.48 -14.61 19.60
N GLN A 201 -0.07 -15.81 19.21
CA GLN A 201 -0.01 -16.98 20.10
C GLN A 201 1.09 -16.86 21.15
N ASN A 202 2.28 -16.39 20.77
CA ASN A 202 3.42 -16.25 21.69
C ASN A 202 3.22 -15.11 22.70
N ASP A 203 2.75 -13.95 22.22
CA ASP A 203 2.67 -12.74 23.03
C ASP A 203 1.28 -12.58 23.69
N GLY A 204 0.28 -13.36 23.26
CA GLY A 204 -1.13 -13.27 23.68
C GLY A 204 -1.86 -12.02 23.18
N THR A 205 -1.12 -10.95 22.91
CA THR A 205 -1.59 -9.67 22.37
C THR A 205 -0.64 -9.14 21.31
N ILE A 206 -1.17 -8.44 20.31
CA ILE A 206 -0.39 -7.74 19.29
C ILE A 206 -0.99 -6.36 19.03
N SER A 207 -0.14 -5.34 18.86
CA SER A 207 -0.60 -4.00 18.50
C SER A 207 -1.07 -3.96 17.05
N ALA A 208 -2.25 -3.38 16.80
CA ALA A 208 -2.77 -3.20 15.44
C ALA A 208 -1.90 -2.21 14.64
N GLY A 209 -1.32 -1.21 15.31
CA GLY A 209 -0.35 -0.29 14.73
C GLY A 209 0.94 -0.99 14.31
N GLU A 210 1.44 -1.93 15.12
CA GLU A 210 2.62 -2.74 14.75
C GLU A 210 2.36 -3.65 13.55
N ILE A 211 1.18 -4.30 13.50
CA ILE A 211 0.78 -5.09 12.32
C ILE A 211 0.79 -4.19 11.09
N PHE A 212 0.11 -3.04 11.18
CA PHE A 212 -0.01 -2.12 10.06
C PHE A 212 1.36 -1.59 9.58
N ALA A 213 2.23 -1.18 10.51
CA ALA A 213 3.58 -0.73 10.18
C ALA A 213 4.38 -1.84 9.48
N SER A 214 4.35 -3.07 10.01
CA SER A 214 5.08 -4.22 9.44
C SER A 214 4.62 -4.58 8.02
N LEU A 215 3.39 -4.25 7.63
CA LEU A 215 2.88 -4.47 6.28
C LEU A 215 3.34 -3.38 5.30
N ILE A 216 3.43 -2.13 5.75
CA ILE A 216 3.85 -1.01 4.88
C ILE A 216 5.36 -1.01 4.69
N GLU A 217 6.10 -1.39 5.72
CA GLU A 217 7.56 -1.43 5.70
C GLU A 217 8.10 -2.59 4.83
N PRO A 218 9.38 -2.53 4.43
CA PRO A 218 10.07 -3.68 3.87
C PRO A 218 9.91 -4.92 4.77
N PRO A 219 9.67 -6.11 4.18
CA PRO A 219 9.85 -6.43 2.77
C PRO A 219 8.60 -6.32 1.89
N TYR A 220 7.45 -5.90 2.43
CA TYR A 220 6.16 -6.08 1.75
C TYR A 220 5.68 -4.86 0.97
N GLY A 221 5.80 -3.65 1.53
CA GLY A 221 5.49 -2.42 0.80
C GLY A 221 4.01 -2.21 0.51
N PHE A 222 3.10 -2.66 1.39
CA PHE A 222 1.68 -2.41 1.21
C PHE A 222 1.39 -0.90 1.22
N ASN A 223 0.44 -0.45 0.40
CA ASN A 223 -0.18 0.85 0.63
C ASN A 223 -1.21 0.75 1.76
N ILE A 224 -1.62 1.91 2.31
CA ILE A 224 -2.56 2.01 3.44
C ILE A 224 -3.85 1.19 3.23
N ALA A 225 -4.44 1.22 2.02
CA ALA A 225 -5.67 0.49 1.73
C ALA A 225 -5.45 -1.03 1.73
N SER A 226 -4.39 -1.48 1.05
CA SER A 226 -4.04 -2.90 0.97
C SER A 226 -3.61 -3.46 2.34
N ALA A 227 -2.94 -2.67 3.19
CA ALA A 227 -2.58 -3.08 4.54
C ALA A 227 -3.83 -3.29 5.41
N GLY A 228 -4.81 -2.38 5.32
CA GLY A 228 -6.10 -2.55 6.00
C GLY A 228 -6.85 -3.80 5.56
N LEU A 229 -6.86 -4.10 4.25
CA LEU A 229 -7.45 -5.33 3.72
C LEU A 229 -6.75 -6.58 4.27
N MET A 230 -5.41 -6.58 4.32
CA MET A 230 -4.64 -7.70 4.87
C MET A 230 -4.95 -7.95 6.34
N MET A 231 -5.03 -6.88 7.15
CA MET A 231 -5.47 -6.96 8.54
C MET A 231 -6.89 -7.51 8.66
N GLY A 232 -7.81 -7.06 7.79
CA GLY A 232 -9.18 -7.58 7.75
C GLY A 232 -9.21 -9.08 7.43
N VAL A 233 -8.43 -9.54 6.45
CA VAL A 233 -8.31 -10.97 6.11
C VAL A 233 -7.74 -11.78 7.27
N PHE A 234 -6.79 -11.22 8.01
CA PHE A 234 -6.27 -11.86 9.22
C PHE A 234 -7.32 -11.92 10.34
N ILE A 235 -8.08 -10.86 10.58
CA ILE A 235 -8.98 -10.79 11.73
C ILE A 235 -10.32 -11.49 11.48
N ALA A 236 -10.85 -11.48 10.26
CA ALA A 236 -12.19 -11.99 9.95
C ALA A 236 -12.42 -13.46 10.38
N PRO A 237 -11.51 -14.42 10.10
CA PRO A 237 -11.66 -15.82 10.55
C PRO A 237 -11.54 -15.97 12.07
N ARG A 238 -10.87 -15.03 12.74
CA ARG A 238 -10.55 -15.03 14.17
C ARG A 238 -11.58 -14.27 15.01
N LYS A 239 -12.71 -13.85 14.43
CA LYS A 239 -13.70 -13.02 15.15
C LYS A 239 -14.22 -13.64 16.45
N ASP A 240 -14.23 -14.97 16.54
CA ASP A 240 -14.71 -15.72 17.69
C ASP A 240 -13.58 -16.14 18.66
N SER A 241 -12.31 -16.02 18.24
CA SER A 241 -11.12 -16.37 19.04
C SER A 241 -10.21 -15.16 19.32
N SER A 242 -10.62 -13.96 18.94
CA SER A 242 -9.86 -12.74 19.17
C SER A 242 -10.77 -11.54 19.43
N VAL A 243 -10.24 -10.57 20.17
CA VAL A 243 -10.94 -9.31 20.47
C VAL A 243 -10.06 -8.11 20.20
N LEU A 244 -10.70 -7.03 19.73
CA LEU A 244 -10.07 -5.74 19.53
C LEU A 244 -10.26 -4.89 20.80
N ILE A 245 -9.16 -4.41 21.36
CA ILE A 245 -9.13 -3.57 22.57
C ILE A 245 -8.65 -2.18 22.17
N TYR A 246 -9.53 -1.19 22.21
CA TYR A 246 -9.19 0.20 21.93
C TYR A 246 -9.31 1.04 23.19
N LYS A 247 -8.22 1.72 23.59
CA LYS A 247 -8.13 2.47 24.86
C LYS A 247 -8.58 1.65 26.08
N GLY A 248 -8.14 0.39 26.15
CA GLY A 248 -8.47 -0.54 27.23
C GLY A 248 -9.90 -1.07 27.23
N LYS A 249 -10.72 -0.75 26.21
CA LYS A 249 -12.08 -1.26 26.07
C LYS A 249 -12.17 -2.27 24.94
N GLU A 250 -12.73 -3.45 25.23
CA GLU A 250 -13.08 -4.43 24.21
C GLU A 250 -14.20 -3.88 23.32
N LEU A 251 -13.96 -3.93 22.01
CA LEU A 251 -14.90 -3.51 20.99
C LEU A 251 -15.16 -4.68 20.05
N SER A 252 -16.42 -4.80 19.61
CA SER A 252 -16.74 -5.65 18.46
C SER A 252 -16.15 -5.05 17.19
N GLY A 253 -15.84 -5.91 16.22
CA GLY A 253 -15.34 -5.51 14.89
C GLY A 253 -16.12 -4.37 14.23
N PRO A 254 -17.48 -4.38 14.19
CA PRO A 254 -18.26 -3.28 13.64
C PRO A 254 -18.06 -1.93 14.38
N ILE A 255 -18.03 -1.96 15.71
CA ILE A 255 -17.86 -0.74 16.53
C ILE A 255 -16.43 -0.21 16.35
N TRP A 256 -15.45 -1.10 16.35
CA TRP A 256 -14.07 -0.72 16.10
C TRP A 256 -13.89 -0.11 14.70
N ALA A 257 -14.43 -0.75 13.65
CA ALA A 257 -14.34 -0.25 12.28
C ALA A 257 -14.94 1.15 12.11
N SER A 258 -16.05 1.46 12.80
CA SER A 258 -16.63 2.81 12.78
C SER A 258 -15.70 3.90 13.35
N LYS A 259 -14.75 3.52 14.20
CA LYS A 259 -13.76 4.42 14.84
C LYS A 259 -12.43 4.43 14.08
N ALA A 260 -12.03 3.28 13.54
CA ALA A 260 -10.73 3.08 12.93
C ALA A 260 -10.57 3.75 11.57
N PHE A 261 -11.66 4.14 10.90
CA PHE A 261 -11.59 4.79 9.60
C PHE A 261 -11.71 6.32 9.68
N SER A 262 -10.78 7.02 9.02
CA SER A 262 -10.88 8.45 8.72
C SER A 262 -11.02 8.62 7.20
N GLY A 263 -12.25 8.93 6.75
CA GLY A 263 -12.57 8.89 5.32
C GLY A 263 -12.47 7.47 4.77
N ASN A 264 -11.63 7.26 3.73
CA ASN A 264 -11.46 5.97 3.06
C ASN A 264 -10.32 5.10 3.63
N PHE A 265 -9.55 5.60 4.59
CA PHE A 265 -8.35 4.93 5.07
C PHE A 265 -8.39 4.72 6.58
N LEU A 266 -7.61 3.74 7.05
CA LEU A 266 -7.43 3.53 8.49
C LEU A 266 -6.67 4.69 9.12
N ASN A 267 -7.07 5.08 10.31
CA ASN A 267 -6.44 6.11 11.11
C ASN A 267 -5.32 5.48 11.96
N ILE A 268 -4.07 5.87 11.69
CA ILE A 268 -2.87 5.34 12.34
C ILE A 268 -2.90 5.56 13.87
N ASP A 269 -3.42 6.69 14.35
CA ASP A 269 -3.51 6.95 15.80
C ASP A 269 -4.44 5.94 16.48
N VAL A 270 -5.57 5.62 15.83
CA VAL A 270 -6.52 4.61 16.33
C VAL A 270 -5.88 3.21 16.30
N LEU A 271 -5.10 2.90 15.26
CA LEU A 271 -4.38 1.62 15.18
C LEU A 271 -3.33 1.48 16.30
N ASN A 272 -2.55 2.53 16.56
CA ASN A 272 -1.54 2.55 17.61
C ASN A 272 -2.13 2.38 19.02
N GLU A 273 -3.38 2.83 19.22
CA GLU A 273 -4.12 2.68 20.47
C GLU A 273 -4.99 1.41 20.53
N THR A 274 -4.90 0.54 19.51
CA THR A 274 -5.65 -0.72 19.41
C THR A 274 -4.74 -1.93 19.60
N LEU A 275 -5.15 -2.85 20.47
CA LEU A 275 -4.55 -4.17 20.63
C LEU A 275 -5.50 -5.24 20.10
N LEU A 276 -4.96 -6.26 19.43
CA LEU A 276 -5.65 -7.51 19.16
C LEU A 276 -5.20 -8.53 20.21
N ARG A 277 -6.15 -9.17 20.89
CA ARG A 277 -5.87 -10.17 21.93
C ARG A 277 -6.52 -11.49 21.58
N HIS A 278 -5.80 -12.58 21.77
CA HIS A 278 -6.35 -13.92 21.67
C HIS A 278 -7.25 -14.22 22.89
N ILE A 279 -8.45 -14.72 22.64
CA ILE A 279 -9.33 -15.27 23.67
C ILE A 279 -9.21 -16.78 23.54
N SER A 280 -8.66 -17.44 24.57
CA SER A 280 -8.33 -18.87 24.63
C SER A 280 -9.25 -19.79 23.81
N ASP A 281 -8.66 -20.80 23.18
CA ASP A 281 -9.36 -21.73 22.29
C ASP A 281 -10.62 -22.33 22.91
N SER A 282 -11.74 -22.13 22.23
CA SER A 282 -12.83 -23.09 22.29
C SER A 282 -12.46 -24.29 21.43
N GLU A 283 -12.90 -25.52 21.75
CA GLU A 283 -12.64 -26.69 20.89
C GLU A 283 -12.98 -26.43 19.41
N SER A 284 -13.98 -25.58 19.15
CA SER A 284 -14.37 -25.16 17.80
C SER A 284 -13.31 -24.36 17.03
N SER A 285 -12.48 -23.52 17.67
CA SER A 285 -11.44 -22.75 16.94
C SER A 285 -10.36 -23.67 16.39
N GLN A 286 -9.95 -24.65 17.18
CA GLN A 286 -8.94 -25.64 16.80
C GLN A 286 -9.40 -26.52 15.63
N TRP A 287 -10.67 -26.92 15.61
CA TRP A 287 -11.23 -27.66 14.48
C TRP A 287 -11.31 -26.81 13.20
N VAL A 288 -11.73 -25.56 13.29
CA VAL A 288 -11.82 -24.68 12.12
C VAL A 288 -10.42 -24.37 11.57
N GLU A 289 -9.41 -24.17 12.43
CA GLU A 289 -8.02 -24.02 12.01
C GLU A 289 -7.49 -25.29 11.32
N LEU A 290 -7.72 -26.46 11.91
CA LEU A 290 -7.26 -27.74 11.37
C LEU A 290 -7.93 -28.07 10.03
N LEU A 291 -9.24 -27.84 9.91
CA LEU A 291 -9.97 -28.00 8.65
C LEU A 291 -9.50 -26.99 7.60
N GLY A 292 -9.25 -25.74 7.98
CA GLY A 292 -8.69 -24.74 7.07
C GLY A 292 -7.30 -25.12 6.54
N LYS A 293 -6.43 -25.68 7.39
CA LYS A 293 -5.13 -26.22 6.98
C LYS A 293 -5.29 -27.38 6.00
N TRP A 294 -6.20 -28.31 6.30
CA TRP A 294 -6.51 -29.47 5.47
C TRP A 294 -7.05 -29.09 4.08
N ASP A 295 -7.99 -28.14 4.00
CA ASP A 295 -8.56 -27.66 2.74
C ASP A 295 -7.51 -26.97 1.86
N SER A 296 -6.59 -26.22 2.49
CA SER A 296 -5.51 -25.50 1.80
C SER A 296 -4.40 -26.40 1.26
N GLU A 297 -4.34 -27.68 1.67
CA GLU A 297 -3.29 -28.62 1.26
C GLU A 297 -3.57 -29.18 -0.15
N PRO A 298 -2.69 -28.93 -1.14
CA PRO A 298 -2.92 -29.32 -2.52
C PRO A 298 -2.71 -30.81 -2.78
N THR A 299 -2.00 -31.54 -1.90
CA THR A 299 -1.68 -32.96 -2.11
C THR A 299 -2.53 -33.88 -1.25
N HIS A 300 -3.01 -34.99 -1.83
CA HIS A 300 -3.72 -36.02 -1.08
C HIS A 300 -2.86 -36.60 0.05
N SER A 301 -1.55 -36.77 -0.18
CA SER A 301 -0.61 -37.24 0.84
C SER A 301 -0.46 -36.25 1.99
N GLY A 302 -0.36 -34.94 1.72
CA GLY A 302 -0.34 -33.91 2.76
C GLY A 302 -1.63 -33.87 3.58
N ARG A 303 -2.79 -34.03 2.91
CA ARG A 303 -4.11 -34.12 3.56
C ARG A 303 -4.23 -35.33 4.50
N VAL A 304 -3.62 -36.46 4.14
CA VAL A 304 -3.64 -37.69 4.95
C VAL A 304 -2.67 -37.61 6.14
N ASN A 305 -1.54 -36.93 6.01
CA ASN A 305 -0.55 -36.82 7.09
C ASN A 305 -1.07 -36.03 8.31
N TYR A 306 -2.02 -35.10 8.13
CA TYR A 306 -2.70 -34.42 9.24
C TYR A 306 -3.45 -35.38 10.20
N ARG A 307 -3.73 -36.63 9.79
CA ARG A 307 -4.32 -37.66 10.69
C ARG A 307 -3.32 -38.33 11.63
N VAL A 308 -2.01 -38.17 11.42
CA VAL A 308 -0.98 -38.91 12.16
C VAL A 308 -0.36 -38.07 13.29
N ASP A 309 -0.45 -36.75 13.20
CA ASP A 309 0.14 -35.79 14.16
C ASP A 309 -0.89 -35.11 15.09
N ALA A 310 -2.16 -35.55 15.08
CA ALA A 310 -3.21 -35.14 16.02
C ALA A 310 -3.51 -36.28 17.00
#